data_AF-A0A1I2CEU7-F1
#
_entry.id   AF-A0A1I2CEU7-F1
#
_cell.length_a   1.000
_cell.length_b   1.000
_cell.length_c   1.000
_cell.angle_alpha   90.00
_cell.angle_beta   90.00
_cell.angle_gamma   90.00
#
_symmetry.space_group_name_H-M   'P 1'
#
loop_
_entity.id
_entity.type
_entity.pdbx_description
1 polymer ?
#
loop_
_entity_poly.entity_id
_entity_poly.type
_entity_poly.pdbx_seq_one_letter_code
_entity_poly.pdbx_strand_id
1 'polypeptide(L)'
;MKPEVVQYAKERYQEEQQRFDHIESKCGRLMTFVTMLITIITGFFAFFESAIFNPVGLLGWAILVVSILAVFTLIVSWGHALLSLKIGTVNVAPRKQENIDYMLKSEPDLMFEHMIKCYMDPIKKLAPKIDEKALYLRHAYNELAIAGFLLSGLLVLSLIRGFVE
;
A
#
# COMPACT_ATOMS: atom_id res chain seq x y z
N MET A 1 22.26 -29.38 -18.32
CA MET A 1 22.06 -28.35 -17.26
C MET A 1 21.40 -29.00 -16.04
N LYS A 2 21.65 -28.57 -14.80
CA LYS A 2 21.16 -29.29 -13.60
C LYS A 2 19.70 -28.93 -13.26
N PRO A 3 18.80 -29.91 -13.00
CA PRO A 3 17.40 -29.65 -12.64
C PRO A 3 17.23 -28.81 -11.37
N GLU A 4 18.24 -28.83 -10.49
CA GLU A 4 18.37 -27.98 -9.30
C GLU A 4 18.23 -26.48 -9.63
N VAL A 5 18.76 -26.02 -10.76
CA VAL A 5 18.71 -24.60 -11.18
C VAL A 5 17.29 -24.20 -11.58
N VAL A 6 16.55 -25.10 -12.24
CA VAL A 6 15.15 -24.86 -12.62
C VAL A 6 14.26 -24.85 -11.38
N GLN A 7 14.52 -25.76 -10.44
CA GLN A 7 13.82 -25.77 -9.16
C GLN A 7 14.06 -24.48 -8.38
N TYR A 8 15.31 -24.01 -8.30
CA TYR A 8 15.64 -22.72 -7.69
C TYR A 8 14.92 -21.54 -8.38
N ALA A 9 14.88 -21.50 -9.71
CA ALA A 9 14.18 -20.45 -10.45
C ALA A 9 12.67 -20.45 -10.18
N LYS A 10 12.06 -21.64 -10.08
CA LYS A 10 10.64 -21.81 -9.71
C LYS A 10 10.37 -21.33 -8.29
N GLU A 11 11.22 -21.69 -7.33
CA GLU A 11 11.10 -21.25 -5.93
C GLU A 11 11.17 -19.72 -5.82
N ARG A 12 12.14 -19.09 -6.49
CA ARG A 12 12.23 -17.62 -6.54
C ARG A 12 11.01 -16.97 -7.15
N TYR A 13 10.45 -17.55 -8.21
CA TYR A 13 9.21 -17.06 -8.79
C TYR A 13 8.04 -17.14 -7.79
N GLN A 14 7.93 -18.24 -7.05
CA GLN A 14 6.89 -18.42 -6.03
C GLN A 14 7.05 -17.44 -4.86
N GLU A 15 8.28 -17.22 -4.38
CA GLU A 15 8.58 -16.23 -3.34
C GLU A 15 8.16 -14.81 -3.76
N GLU A 16 8.44 -14.42 -5.00
CA GLU A 16 8.05 -13.09 -5.52
C GLU A 16 6.54 -12.92 -5.65
N GLN A 17 5.82 -13.96 -6.07
CA GLN A 17 4.35 -13.95 -6.09
C GLN A 17 3.79 -13.82 -4.66
N GLN A 18 4.34 -14.57 -3.70
CA GLN A 18 3.94 -14.45 -2.29
C GLN A 18 4.24 -13.06 -1.73
N ARG A 19 5.36 -12.43 -2.12
CA ARG A 19 5.70 -11.06 -1.72
C ARG A 19 4.68 -10.06 -2.27
N PHE A 20 4.26 -10.24 -3.52
CA PHE A 20 3.20 -9.44 -4.14
C PHE A 20 1.88 -9.58 -3.37
N ASP A 21 1.41 -10.81 -3.14
CA ASP A 21 0.16 -11.10 -2.44
C ASP A 21 0.15 -10.52 -1.01
N HIS A 22 1.29 -10.62 -0.31
CA HIS A 22 1.44 -10.05 1.03
C HIS A 22 1.32 -8.53 1.04
N ILE A 23 1.91 -7.85 0.05
CA ILE A 23 1.81 -6.40 -0.09
C ILE A 23 0.39 -5.98 -0.44
N GLU A 24 -0.28 -6.68 -1.37
CA GLU A 24 -1.68 -6.39 -1.69
C GLU A 24 -2.60 -6.58 -0.49
N SER A 25 -2.42 -7.67 0.28
CA SER A 25 -3.19 -7.93 1.50
C SER A 25 -3.00 -6.82 2.54
N LYS A 26 -1.76 -6.41 2.80
CA LYS A 26 -1.45 -5.30 3.72
C LYS A 26 -2.04 -3.99 3.24
N CYS A 27 -1.98 -3.73 1.94
CA CYS A 27 -2.49 -2.50 1.36
C CYS A 27 -4.02 -2.43 1.44
N GLY A 28 -4.72 -3.53 1.15
CA GLY A 28 -6.17 -3.60 1.31
C GLY A 28 -6.61 -3.35 2.75
N ARG A 29 -5.91 -3.94 3.74
CA ARG A 29 -6.18 -3.69 5.16
C ARG A 29 -5.95 -2.22 5.56
N LEU A 30 -4.84 -1.63 5.10
CA LEU A 30 -4.55 -0.22 5.36
C LEU A 30 -5.61 0.70 4.75
N MET A 31 -6.02 0.44 3.52
CA MET A 31 -7.05 1.23 2.83
C MET A 31 -8.39 1.23 3.58
N THR A 32 -8.84 0.05 4.03
CA THR A 32 -10.04 -0.07 4.86
C THR A 32 -9.89 0.70 6.16
N PHE A 33 -8.73 0.59 6.82
CA PHE A 33 -8.46 1.29 8.07
C PHE A 33 -8.47 2.82 7.90
N VAL A 34 -7.77 3.36 6.91
CA VAL A 34 -7.73 4.81 6.63
C VAL A 34 -9.12 5.33 6.26
N THR A 35 -9.88 4.58 5.45
CA THR A 35 -11.26 4.95 5.09
C THR A 35 -12.17 4.98 6.32
N MET A 36 -12.04 4.00 7.23
CA MET A 36 -12.77 3.99 8.49
C MET A 36 -12.41 5.21 9.37
N LEU A 37 -11.13 5.57 9.46
CA LEU A 37 -10.70 6.75 10.20
C LEU A 37 -11.28 8.04 9.62
N ILE A 38 -11.29 8.20 8.28
CA ILE A 38 -11.89 9.36 7.62
C ILE A 38 -13.37 9.49 8.01
N THR A 39 -14.12 8.39 8.03
CA THR A 39 -15.53 8.39 8.48
C THR A 39 -15.67 8.81 9.94
N ILE A 40 -14.85 8.27 10.85
CA ILE A 40 -14.88 8.62 12.27
C ILE A 40 -14.59 10.12 12.47
N ILE A 41 -13.57 10.63 11.79
CA ILE A 41 -13.15 12.04 11.91
C ILE A 41 -14.19 12.98 11.32
N THR A 42 -14.87 12.58 10.24
CA THR A 42 -15.99 13.33 9.69
C THR A 42 -17.10 13.47 10.73
N GLY A 43 -17.43 12.39 11.45
CA GLY A 43 -18.37 12.44 12.57
C GLY A 43 -17.88 13.32 13.74
N PHE A 44 -16.59 13.25 14.06
CA PHE A 44 -15.97 14.11 15.09
C PHE A 44 -16.09 15.60 14.72
N PHE A 45 -15.83 15.97 13.46
CA PHE A 45 -15.97 17.37 13.00
C PHE A 45 -17.40 17.85 13.01
N ALA A 46 -18.36 16.99 12.70
CA ALA A 46 -19.78 17.34 12.82
C ALA A 46 -20.19 17.55 14.28
N PHE A 47 -19.66 16.76 15.22
CA PHE A 47 -19.97 16.91 16.65
C PHE A 47 -19.33 18.16 17.28
N PHE A 48 -18.10 18.50 16.87
CA PHE A 48 -17.34 19.65 17.38
C PHE A 48 -17.38 20.86 16.42
N GLU A 49 -18.45 21.01 15.62
CA GLU A 49 -18.53 22.01 14.55
C GLU A 49 -18.25 23.44 15.05
N SER A 50 -18.91 23.86 16.13
CA SER A 50 -18.74 25.19 16.71
C SER A 50 -17.32 25.43 17.25
N ALA A 51 -16.70 24.40 17.83
CA ALA A 51 -15.36 24.48 18.41
C ALA A 51 -14.25 24.50 17.34
N ILE A 52 -14.50 23.93 16.15
CA ILE A 52 -13.51 23.83 15.07
C ILE A 52 -13.68 24.96 14.05
N PHE A 53 -14.90 25.24 13.60
CA PHE A 53 -15.16 26.15 12.49
C PHE A 53 -15.48 27.59 12.91
N ASN A 54 -15.57 27.87 14.21
CA ASN A 54 -15.62 29.23 14.74
C ASN A 54 -14.36 29.54 15.57
N PRO A 55 -13.20 29.78 14.92
CA PRO A 55 -11.94 30.03 15.61
C PRO A 55 -11.96 31.41 16.27
N VAL A 56 -12.01 31.44 17.60
CA VAL A 56 -11.86 32.65 18.40
C VAL A 56 -10.58 32.54 19.23
N GLY A 57 -9.77 33.60 19.21
CA GLY A 57 -8.48 33.63 19.91
C GLY A 57 -7.43 32.67 19.33
N LEU A 58 -6.25 32.65 19.95
CA LEU A 58 -5.10 31.86 19.47
C LEU A 58 -5.38 30.35 19.47
N LEU A 59 -6.10 29.85 20.48
CA LEU A 59 -6.43 28.43 20.62
C LEU A 59 -7.37 27.94 19.51
N GLY A 60 -8.39 28.73 19.14
CA GLY A 60 -9.32 28.38 18.05
C GLY A 60 -8.61 28.29 16.70
N TRP A 61 -7.71 29.23 16.40
CA TRP A 61 -6.90 29.17 15.18
C TRP A 61 -5.94 27.97 15.16
N ALA A 62 -5.33 27.63 16.30
CA ALA A 62 -4.49 26.44 16.40
C ALA A 62 -5.27 25.15 16.11
N ILE A 63 -6.48 25.02 16.69
CA ILE A 63 -7.39 23.88 16.43
C ILE A 63 -7.74 23.78 14.95
N LEU A 64 -8.07 24.90 14.29
CA LEU A 64 -8.41 24.90 12.87
C LEU A 64 -7.22 24.47 11.99
N VAL A 65 -6.03 25.01 12.25
CA VAL A 65 -4.81 24.66 11.50
C VAL A 65 -4.46 23.18 11.68
N VAL A 66 -4.48 22.68 12.91
CA VAL A 66 -4.20 21.26 13.18
C VAL A 66 -5.25 20.35 12.53
N SER A 67 -6.53 20.75 12.53
CA SER A 67 -7.60 20.03 11.83
C SER A 67 -7.34 19.90 10.33
N ILE A 68 -6.97 21.01 9.67
CA ILE A 68 -6.65 21.01 8.24
C ILE A 68 -5.46 20.11 7.94
N LEU A 69 -4.38 20.20 8.74
CA LEU A 69 -3.21 19.36 8.57
C LEU A 69 -3.52 17.87 8.79
N ALA A 70 -4.35 17.54 9.78
CA ALA A 70 -4.77 16.17 10.07
C ALA A 70 -5.56 15.57 8.89
N VAL A 71 -6.52 16.32 8.34
CA VAL A 71 -7.29 15.87 7.17
C VAL A 71 -6.41 15.75 5.94
N PHE A 72 -5.56 16.74 5.68
CA PHE A 72 -4.65 16.71 4.54
C PHE A 72 -3.74 15.48 4.58
N THR A 73 -3.09 15.23 5.72
CA THR A 73 -2.20 14.07 5.88
C THR A 73 -2.93 12.73 5.74
N LEU A 74 -4.19 12.62 6.19
CA LEU A 74 -5.02 11.44 5.94
C LEU A 74 -5.37 11.23 4.47
N ILE A 75 -5.70 12.30 3.75
CA ILE A 75 -6.00 12.22 2.32
C ILE A 75 -4.75 11.79 1.54
N VAL A 76 -3.57 12.30 1.90
CA VAL A 76 -2.31 11.88 1.28
C VAL A 76 -2.02 10.41 1.58
N SER A 77 -2.16 9.98 2.84
CA SER A 77 -2.02 8.58 3.24
C SER A 77 -2.97 7.66 2.46
N TRP A 78 -4.23 8.06 2.32
CA TRP A 78 -5.24 7.36 1.55
C TRP A 78 -4.86 7.29 0.06
N GLY A 79 -4.35 8.38 -0.51
CA GLY A 79 -3.86 8.43 -1.90
C GLY A 79 -2.69 7.48 -2.15
N HIS A 80 -1.70 7.44 -1.26
CA HIS A 80 -0.59 6.48 -1.37
C HIS A 80 -1.03 5.03 -1.17
N ALA A 81 -1.99 4.76 -0.27
CA ALA A 81 -2.60 3.44 -0.16
C ALA A 81 -3.32 3.04 -1.46
N LEU A 82 -4.03 3.97 -2.10
CA LEU A 82 -4.69 3.73 -3.39
C LEU A 82 -3.67 3.46 -4.52
N LEU A 83 -2.57 4.22 -4.58
CA LEU A 83 -1.50 3.99 -5.55
C LEU A 83 -0.84 2.62 -5.38
N SER A 84 -0.63 2.19 -4.13
CA SER A 84 -0.14 0.83 -3.83
C SER A 84 -1.16 -0.26 -4.22
N LEU A 85 -2.47 0.01 -4.14
CA LEU A 85 -3.53 -0.89 -4.62
C LEU A 85 -3.67 -0.94 -6.14
N LYS A 86 -3.15 0.04 -6.89
CA LYS A 86 -3.31 0.11 -8.34
C LYS A 86 -3.01 -1.25 -8.97
N ILE A 87 -4.01 -1.80 -9.66
CA ILE A 87 -3.95 -3.15 -10.24
C ILE A 87 -2.88 -3.13 -11.32
N GLY A 88 -1.73 -3.73 -10.99
CA GLY A 88 -0.71 -4.05 -11.96
C GLY A 88 -1.03 -5.39 -12.60
N THR A 89 -0.76 -5.54 -13.89
CA THR A 89 -0.77 -6.87 -14.51
C THR A 89 0.26 -7.75 -13.79
N VAL A 90 -0.23 -8.78 -13.09
CA VAL A 90 0.60 -9.85 -12.51
C VAL A 90 1.21 -10.60 -13.68
N ASN A 91 2.53 -10.50 -13.82
CA ASN A 91 3.24 -11.28 -14.82
C ASN A 91 3.28 -12.72 -14.33
N VAL A 92 2.50 -13.58 -14.97
CA VAL A 92 2.47 -15.01 -14.67
C VAL A 92 3.41 -15.76 -15.62
N ALA A 93 3.98 -16.87 -15.12
CA ALA A 93 4.67 -17.82 -15.99
C ALA A 93 3.74 -18.22 -17.15
N PRO A 94 4.26 -18.29 -18.39
CA PRO A 94 3.43 -18.49 -19.57
C PRO A 94 2.75 -19.86 -19.55
N ARG A 95 1.42 -19.87 -19.67
CA ARG A 95 0.55 -21.05 -19.53
C ARG A 95 0.14 -21.71 -20.85
N LYS A 96 0.68 -21.24 -21.98
CA LYS A 96 0.24 -21.71 -23.32
C LYS A 96 0.71 -23.14 -23.58
N GLN A 97 -0.14 -23.95 -24.20
CA GLN A 97 0.19 -25.31 -24.66
C GLN A 97 1.44 -25.32 -25.56
N GLU A 98 1.61 -24.29 -26.40
CA GLU A 98 2.79 -24.10 -27.26
C GLU A 98 4.12 -24.18 -26.51
N ASN A 99 4.17 -23.69 -25.26
CA ASN A 99 5.39 -23.78 -24.45
C ASN A 99 5.66 -25.20 -23.96
N ILE A 100 4.60 -25.95 -23.63
CA ILE A 100 4.72 -27.35 -23.23
C ILE A 100 5.19 -28.17 -24.43
N ASP A 101 4.59 -27.95 -25.60
CA ASP A 101 4.96 -28.64 -26.83
C ASP A 101 6.39 -28.31 -27.27
N TYR A 102 6.85 -27.06 -27.08
CA TYR A 102 8.25 -26.68 -27.29
C TYR A 102 9.18 -27.45 -26.35
N MET A 103 8.86 -27.53 -25.06
CA MET A 103 9.67 -28.25 -24.07
C MET A 103 9.76 -29.74 -24.38
N LEU A 104 8.66 -30.38 -24.81
CA LEU A 104 8.62 -31.81 -25.15
C LEU A 104 9.44 -32.17 -26.40
N LYS A 105 9.63 -31.22 -27.32
CA LYS A 105 10.33 -31.44 -28.59
C LYS A 105 11.79 -30.97 -28.58
N SER A 106 12.19 -30.22 -27.56
CA SER A 106 13.51 -29.60 -27.47
C SER A 106 14.55 -30.55 -26.86
N GLU A 107 15.82 -30.34 -27.22
CA GLU A 107 16.92 -30.99 -26.51
C GLU A 107 16.93 -30.59 -25.03
N PRO A 108 17.42 -31.46 -24.13
CA PRO A 108 17.37 -31.22 -22.69
C PRO A 108 17.93 -29.87 -22.26
N ASP A 109 19.06 -29.44 -22.82
CA ASP A 109 19.69 -28.16 -22.44
C ASP A 109 18.84 -26.95 -22.85
N LEU A 110 18.28 -26.95 -24.07
CA LEU A 110 17.38 -25.90 -24.55
C LEU A 110 16.06 -25.86 -23.77
N MET A 111 15.54 -27.03 -23.40
CA MET A 111 14.36 -27.15 -22.54
C MET A 111 14.60 -26.52 -21.16
N PHE A 112 15.74 -26.83 -20.51
CA PHE A 112 16.09 -26.27 -19.20
C PHE A 112 16.28 -24.76 -19.26
N GLU A 113 16.96 -24.25 -20.28
CA GLU A 113 17.13 -22.80 -20.47
C GLU A 113 15.78 -22.09 -20.64
N HIS A 114 14.89 -22.65 -21.46
CA HIS A 114 13.55 -22.10 -21.68
C HIS A 114 12.70 -22.11 -20.41
N MET A 115 12.77 -23.17 -19.59
CA MET A 115 12.08 -23.21 -18.31
C MET A 115 12.58 -22.13 -17.34
N ILE A 116 13.90 -21.92 -17.25
CA ILE A 116 14.47 -20.83 -16.44
C ILE A 116 13.92 -19.49 -16.92
N LYS A 117 13.92 -19.26 -18.23
CA LYS A 117 13.41 -18.04 -18.84
C LYS A 117 11.92 -17.81 -18.51
N CYS A 118 11.10 -18.86 -18.55
CA CYS A 118 9.68 -18.79 -18.20
C CYS A 118 9.42 -18.31 -16.76
N TYR A 119 10.34 -18.56 -15.82
CA TYR A 119 10.24 -18.07 -14.45
C TYR A 119 10.91 -16.71 -14.24
N MET A 120 12.10 -16.51 -14.83
CA MET A 120 12.91 -15.31 -14.61
C MET A 120 12.37 -14.08 -15.31
N ASP A 121 11.77 -14.21 -16.50
CA ASP A 121 11.24 -13.07 -17.24
C ASP A 121 10.05 -12.39 -16.53
N PRO A 122 9.08 -13.15 -15.96
CA PRO A 122 8.07 -12.58 -15.08
C PRO A 122 8.65 -11.87 -13.86
N ILE A 123 9.63 -12.48 -13.17
CA ILE A 123 10.28 -11.89 -11.98
C ILE A 123 10.89 -10.53 -12.32
N LYS A 124 11.67 -10.44 -13.41
CA LYS A 124 12.32 -9.19 -13.85
C LYS A 124 11.33 -8.04 -14.04
N LYS A 125 10.09 -8.35 -14.44
CA LYS A 125 9.03 -7.35 -14.64
C LYS A 125 8.19 -7.11 -13.38
N LEU A 126 8.09 -8.09 -12.50
CA LEU A 126 7.25 -8.04 -11.30
C LEU A 126 7.96 -7.37 -10.12
N ALA A 127 9.22 -7.73 -9.86
CA ALA A 127 10.03 -7.18 -8.77
C ALA A 127 10.01 -5.64 -8.68
N PRO A 128 10.30 -4.87 -9.76
CA PRO A 128 10.28 -3.40 -9.66
C PRO A 128 8.88 -2.84 -9.36
N LYS A 129 7.82 -3.51 -9.83
CA LYS A 129 6.43 -3.10 -9.51
C LYS A 129 6.09 -3.39 -8.05
N ILE A 130 6.56 -4.50 -7.51
CA ILE A 130 6.41 -4.82 -6.08
C ILE A 130 7.12 -3.76 -5.24
N ASP A 131 8.34 -3.39 -5.62
CA ASP A 131 9.15 -2.42 -4.86
C ASP A 131 8.52 -1.02 -4.91
N GLU A 132 7.96 -0.62 -6.05
CA GLU A 132 7.18 0.62 -6.17
C GLU A 132 5.92 0.59 -5.28
N LYS A 133 5.15 -0.50 -5.29
CA LYS A 133 4.00 -0.67 -4.39
C LYS A 133 4.41 -0.60 -2.92
N ALA A 134 5.50 -1.28 -2.55
CA ALA A 134 6.02 -1.27 -1.19
C ALA A 134 6.46 0.15 -0.74
N LEU A 135 7.00 0.94 -1.66
CA LEU A 135 7.36 2.34 -1.41
C LEU A 135 6.13 3.18 -1.08
N TYR A 136 5.08 3.13 -1.90
CA TYR A 136 3.83 3.84 -1.62
C TYR A 136 3.17 3.37 -0.33
N LEU A 137 3.18 2.05 -0.06
CA LEU A 137 2.67 1.50 1.19
C LEU A 137 3.41 2.08 2.41
N ARG A 138 4.74 2.20 2.33
CA ARG A 138 5.55 2.81 3.39
C ARG A 138 5.21 4.29 3.58
N HIS A 139 5.05 5.05 2.50
CA HIS A 139 4.64 6.45 2.58
C HIS A 139 3.28 6.59 3.26
N ALA A 140 2.31 5.77 2.88
CA ALA A 140 0.99 5.75 3.48
C ALA A 140 1.04 5.51 5.00
N TYR A 141 1.85 4.55 5.47
CA TYR A 141 2.04 4.31 6.92
C TYR A 141 2.68 5.51 7.64
N ASN A 142 3.70 6.13 7.05
CA ASN A 142 4.37 7.27 7.67
C ASN A 142 3.41 8.47 7.81
N GLU A 143 2.63 8.75 6.77
CA GLU A 143 1.63 9.82 6.77
C GLU A 143 0.48 9.52 7.73
N LEU A 144 0.08 8.25 7.85
CA LEU A 144 -0.90 7.82 8.84
C LEU A 144 -0.39 8.03 10.28
N ALA A 145 0.90 7.78 10.54
CA ALA A 145 1.49 8.05 11.84
C ALA A 145 1.47 9.55 12.16
N ILE A 146 1.82 10.40 11.19
CA ILE A 146 1.74 11.86 11.32
C ILE A 146 0.30 12.29 11.59
N ALA A 147 -0.66 11.78 10.82
CA ALA A 147 -2.09 12.02 11.04
C ALA A 147 -2.51 11.62 12.46
N GLY A 148 -2.05 10.45 12.95
CA GLY A 148 -2.31 10.00 14.32
C GLY A 148 -1.85 10.99 15.40
N PHE A 149 -0.64 11.55 15.25
CA PHE A 149 -0.15 12.60 16.15
C PHE A 149 -0.99 13.88 16.07
N LEU A 150 -1.34 14.32 14.86
CA LEU A 150 -2.15 15.52 14.65
C LEU A 150 -3.56 15.36 15.24
N LEU A 151 -4.20 14.20 15.05
CA LEU A 151 -5.51 13.90 15.61
C LEU A 151 -5.50 13.81 17.13
N SER A 152 -4.45 13.22 17.70
CA SER A 152 -4.28 13.16 19.16
C SER A 152 -4.10 14.57 19.74
N GLY A 153 -3.29 15.41 19.09
CA GLY A 153 -3.14 16.82 19.46
C GLY A 153 -4.45 17.59 19.32
N LEU A 154 -5.19 17.36 18.24
CA LEU A 154 -6.51 17.96 18.01
C LEU A 154 -7.48 17.62 19.13
N LEU A 155 -7.59 16.34 19.50
CA LEU A 155 -8.45 15.89 20.59
C LEU A 155 -8.12 16.62 21.90
N VAL A 156 -6.83 16.71 22.25
CA VAL A 156 -6.37 17.41 23.46
C VAL A 156 -6.73 18.90 23.39
N LEU A 157 -6.48 19.57 22.27
CA LEU A 157 -6.79 21.00 22.11
C LEU A 157 -8.31 21.25 22.17
N SER A 158 -9.12 20.39 21.56
CA SER A 158 -10.59 20.47 21.62
C SER A 158 -11.11 20.27 23.03
N LEU A 159 -10.55 19.33 23.80
CA LEU A 159 -10.91 19.14 25.21
C LEU A 159 -10.54 20.36 26.06
N ILE A 160 -9.33 20.90 25.89
CA ILE A 160 -8.90 22.11 26.60
C ILE A 160 -9.84 23.28 26.30
N ARG A 161 -10.20 23.48 25.03
CA ARG A 161 -11.16 24.53 24.65
C ARG A 161 -12.51 24.33 25.33
N GLY A 162 -13.01 23.09 25.36
CA GLY A 162 -14.27 22.75 26.03
C GLY A 162 -14.24 22.85 27.55
N PHE A 163 -13.06 22.94 28.19
CA PHE A 163 -12.92 23.26 29.62
C PHE A 163 -12.78 24.77 29.90
N VAL A 164 -12.40 25.56 28.90
CA VAL A 164 -12.15 27.00 29.03
C VAL A 164 -13.40 27.83 28.70
N GLU A 165 -14.30 27.30 27.85
CA GLU A 165 -15.65 27.82 27.58
C GLU A 165 -16.67 27.31 28.62
#